data_AF-A0A1Q7RXW3-F1
#
_entry.id   AF-A0A1Q7RXW3-F1
#
_cell.length_a   1.000
_cell.length_b   1.000
_cell.length_c   1.000
_cell.angle_alpha   90.00
_cell.angle_beta   90.00
_cell.angle_gamma   90.00
#
_symmetry.space_group_name_H-M   'P 1'
#
loop_
_entity.id
_entity.type
_entity.pdbx_description
1 polymer ?
#
loop_
_entity_poly.entity_id
_entity_poly.type
_entity_poly.pdbx_seq_one_letter_code
_entity_poly.pdbx_strand_id
1 'polypeptide(L)'
;MIKRVEINYRGIFQKNLGKKIGSDIVIIASGMGRIGFSNGRYSDSPERNGIPCKYFAFVSHDLSEEELEAECGAKLDIDQCDISVVLDDTMIKGVEPWGWHGVRPINEKVQPGGTLLVVTKKSQDELLQFIAKKPYSWKLATYSGDLSFGGLWVFRDDLTHEKTLGAVAGIDPDIIGIEAVEKYLNHKTPKEPARAEAARQAYDEVRKSVRTVKPGEGVEWKHEIPVLPKWFQFMEGAAVPAVKRHFELGPKGQSRNETFKRGTTKNQRPVVRFDLCTKCTLCWLECPDQCFDQTSDGLYDIAFEYCTGCNKCAQACPVNECIVMVDELQFTDDSSPWEAYKANPQKYTEWAEEKKRKGRYIHPMVTGTGLEFVEGELVPFGGKRAGQKT
;
A
#
# COMPACT_ATOMS: atom_id res chain seq x y z
N MET A 1 9.87 29.81 -1.94
CA MET A 1 9.57 28.59 -2.75
C MET A 1 9.04 27.51 -1.81
N ILE A 2 7.92 26.85 -2.15
CA ILE A 2 7.33 25.78 -1.32
C ILE A 2 7.82 24.43 -1.79
N LYS A 3 8.49 23.69 -0.90
CA LYS A 3 8.81 22.26 -1.04
C LYS A 3 7.66 21.42 -0.49
N ARG A 4 7.29 20.36 -1.21
CA ARG A 4 6.13 19.52 -0.96
C ARG A 4 6.55 18.07 -0.81
N VAL A 5 6.27 17.50 0.37
CA VAL A 5 6.42 16.08 0.64
C VAL A 5 5.03 15.47 0.79
N GLU A 6 4.73 14.46 -0.03
CA GLU A 6 3.58 13.58 0.25
C GLU A 6 4.07 12.27 0.86
N ILE A 7 3.31 11.76 1.82
CA ILE A 7 3.57 10.51 2.52
C ILE A 7 2.40 9.60 2.27
N ASN A 8 2.63 8.56 1.48
CA ASN A 8 1.67 7.53 1.13
C ASN A 8 1.76 6.39 2.15
N TYR A 9 0.62 6.05 2.75
CA TYR A 9 0.55 5.06 3.82
C TYR A 9 -0.75 4.26 3.76
N ARG A 10 -0.78 3.12 4.44
CA ARG A 10 -1.96 2.27 4.62
C ARG A 10 -2.83 2.77 5.78
N GLY A 11 -4.08 3.13 5.50
CA GLY A 11 -5.04 3.63 6.49
C GLY A 11 -5.19 2.70 7.68
N ILE A 12 -5.35 3.30 8.86
CA ILE A 12 -5.31 2.65 10.19
C ILE A 12 -3.95 2.02 10.53
N PHE A 13 -3.42 1.12 9.70
CA PHE A 13 -2.17 0.38 9.97
C PHE A 13 -0.94 1.28 10.06
N GLN A 14 -0.87 2.33 9.26
CA GLN A 14 0.26 3.26 9.19
C GLN A 14 -0.15 4.71 9.45
N LYS A 15 -1.40 4.96 9.88
CA LYS A 15 -1.95 6.31 10.10
C LYS A 15 -1.06 7.17 10.99
N ASN A 16 -0.74 6.64 12.17
CA ASN A 16 0.04 7.39 13.14
C ASN A 16 1.49 7.56 12.67
N LEU A 17 2.05 6.58 11.95
CA LEU A 17 3.38 6.68 11.35
C LEU A 17 3.43 7.80 10.29
N GLY A 18 2.52 7.79 9.31
CA GLY A 18 2.46 8.79 8.25
C GLY A 18 2.26 10.20 8.79
N LYS A 19 1.31 10.38 9.71
CA LYS A 19 1.11 11.65 10.42
C LYS A 19 2.37 12.09 11.16
N LYS A 20 3.02 11.16 11.88
CA LYS A 20 4.19 11.48 12.71
C LYS A 20 5.38 11.92 11.87
N ILE A 21 5.65 11.23 10.77
CA ILE A 21 6.67 11.62 9.79
C ILE A 21 6.39 13.04 9.28
N GLY A 22 5.17 13.32 8.82
CA GLY A 22 4.82 14.63 8.27
C GLY A 22 4.91 15.77 9.29
N SER A 23 4.41 15.56 10.51
CA SER A 23 4.53 16.55 11.58
C SER A 23 5.99 16.75 12.03
N ASP A 24 6.78 15.69 12.10
CA ASP A 24 8.17 15.79 12.54
C ASP A 24 9.06 16.46 11.46
N ILE A 25 8.75 16.30 10.15
CA ILE A 25 9.37 17.10 9.07
C ILE A 25 9.19 18.60 9.34
N VAL A 26 7.98 19.04 9.69
CA VAL A 26 7.68 20.45 10.00
C VAL A 26 8.47 20.94 11.21
N ILE A 27 8.50 20.15 12.29
CA ILE A 27 9.23 20.51 13.51
C ILE A 27 10.74 20.62 13.25
N ILE A 28 11.31 19.67 12.49
CA ILE A 28 12.73 19.68 12.15
C ILE A 28 13.06 20.87 11.23
N ALA A 29 12.23 21.13 10.22
CA ALA A 29 12.39 22.28 9.33
C ALA A 29 12.33 23.61 10.10
N SER A 30 11.39 23.74 11.05
CA SER A 30 11.30 24.88 11.95
C SER A 30 12.56 25.06 12.81
N GLY A 31 13.12 23.96 13.32
CA GLY A 31 14.41 23.97 14.01
C GLY A 31 15.60 24.42 13.15
N MET A 32 15.45 24.42 11.83
CA MET A 32 16.42 24.94 10.86
C MET A 32 16.13 26.39 10.42
N GLY A 33 15.12 27.04 11.02
CA GLY A 33 14.69 28.40 10.65
C GLY A 33 13.79 28.47 9.43
N ARG A 34 13.13 27.37 9.04
CA ARG A 34 12.18 27.32 7.92
C ARG A 34 10.74 27.37 8.43
N ILE A 35 9.80 27.76 7.58
CA ILE A 35 8.37 27.70 7.91
C ILE A 35 7.81 26.39 7.35
N GLY A 36 7.02 25.69 8.17
CA GLY A 36 6.45 24.41 7.77
C GLY A 36 4.99 24.27 8.16
N PHE A 37 4.25 23.55 7.33
CA PHE A 37 2.83 23.24 7.52
C PHE A 37 2.59 21.78 7.16
N SER A 38 1.65 21.11 7.82
CA SER A 38 1.31 19.72 7.49
C SER A 38 -0.16 19.44 7.71
N ASN A 39 -0.77 18.67 6.80
CA ASN A 39 -2.17 18.26 6.89
C ASN A 39 -2.37 16.86 6.29
N GLY A 40 -3.46 16.20 6.68
CA GLY A 40 -3.89 14.95 6.05
C GLY A 40 -4.80 15.22 4.85
N ARG A 41 -4.83 14.33 3.87
CA ARG A 41 -5.79 14.42 2.77
C ARG A 41 -7.21 14.19 3.29
N TYR A 42 -8.06 15.20 3.16
CA TYR A 42 -9.41 15.16 3.74
C TYR A 42 -10.27 14.03 3.16
N SER A 43 -10.13 13.74 1.86
CA SER A 43 -10.85 12.66 1.17
C SER A 43 -10.55 11.25 1.71
N ASP A 44 -9.52 11.08 2.55
CA ASP A 44 -9.22 9.79 3.18
C ASP A 44 -9.98 9.59 4.51
N SER A 45 -10.63 10.63 5.02
CA SER A 45 -11.34 10.60 6.29
C SER A 45 -12.80 10.17 6.15
N PRO A 46 -13.32 9.30 7.04
CA PRO A 46 -12.58 8.53 8.02
C PRO A 46 -11.80 7.39 7.35
N GLU A 47 -10.56 7.17 7.79
CA GLU A 47 -9.69 6.13 7.24
C GLU A 47 -10.24 4.71 7.49
N ARG A 48 -9.83 3.75 6.65
CA ARG A 48 -10.18 2.32 6.76
C ARG A 48 -8.92 1.46 6.72
N ASN A 49 -9.02 0.24 7.24
CA ASN A 49 -7.90 -0.70 7.26
C ASN A 49 -7.32 -0.91 5.85
N GLY A 50 -6.03 -0.59 5.70
CA GLY A 50 -5.25 -0.86 4.49
C GLY A 50 -5.52 0.08 3.31
N ILE A 51 -6.50 0.98 3.40
CA ILE A 51 -6.82 1.84 2.25
C ILE A 51 -5.66 2.82 1.98
N PRO A 52 -5.28 3.08 0.72
CA PRO A 52 -4.28 4.09 0.41
C PRO A 52 -4.68 5.48 0.92
N CYS A 53 -3.87 6.03 1.83
CA CYS A 53 -4.05 7.35 2.41
C CYS A 53 -2.82 8.24 2.15
N LYS A 54 -3.00 9.56 2.28
CA LYS A 54 -1.92 10.54 2.15
C LYS A 54 -1.86 11.54 3.30
N TYR A 55 -0.64 11.86 3.69
CA TYR A 55 -0.31 12.97 4.57
C TYR A 55 0.69 13.90 3.88
N PHE A 56 0.58 15.19 4.09
CA PHE A 56 1.41 16.18 3.41
C PHE A 56 2.24 16.97 4.42
N ALA A 57 3.48 17.28 4.04
CA ALA A 57 4.32 18.25 4.71
C ALA A 57 4.83 19.27 3.69
N PHE A 58 4.73 20.53 4.04
CA PHE A 58 5.12 21.67 3.25
C PHE A 58 6.20 22.43 3.98
N VAL A 59 7.25 22.83 3.27
CA VAL A 59 8.37 23.60 3.83
C VAL A 59 8.64 24.79 2.91
N SER A 60 8.73 25.99 3.47
CA SER A 60 9.06 27.22 2.75
C SER A 60 10.20 27.95 3.43
N HIS A 61 11.03 28.60 2.62
CA HIS A 61 12.10 29.47 3.07
C HIS A 61 11.69 30.95 3.15
N ASP A 62 10.61 31.33 2.44
CA ASP A 62 10.35 32.74 2.13
C ASP A 62 8.93 33.20 2.50
N LEU A 63 8.02 32.27 2.80
CA LEU A 63 6.62 32.60 3.10
C LEU A 63 6.40 32.69 4.61
N SER A 64 5.45 33.54 5.02
CA SER A 64 4.92 33.49 6.38
C SER A 64 4.12 32.21 6.64
N GLU A 65 3.82 31.93 7.91
CA GLU A 65 2.99 30.78 8.29
C GLU A 65 1.58 30.90 7.69
N GLU A 66 0.98 32.09 7.76
CA GLU A 66 -0.36 32.37 7.24
C GLU A 66 -0.42 32.23 5.71
N GLU A 67 0.61 32.70 5.00
CA GLU A 67 0.71 32.55 3.55
C GLU A 67 0.86 31.08 3.15
N LEU A 68 1.69 30.32 3.88
CA LEU A 68 1.89 28.91 3.60
C LEU A 68 0.62 28.08 3.87
N GLU A 69 -0.09 28.37 4.95
CA GLU A 69 -1.37 27.73 5.28
C GLU A 69 -2.46 28.11 4.27
N ALA A 70 -2.54 29.37 3.83
CA ALA A 70 -3.50 29.79 2.81
C ALA A 70 -3.27 29.06 1.48
N GLU A 71 -2.01 28.93 1.06
CA GLU A 71 -1.65 28.26 -0.20
C GLU A 71 -1.81 26.74 -0.14
N CYS A 72 -1.43 26.11 0.98
CA CYS A 72 -1.39 24.65 1.10
C CYS A 72 -2.64 24.04 1.75
N GLY A 73 -3.28 24.76 2.67
CA GLY A 73 -4.47 24.33 3.40
C GLY A 73 -5.76 24.47 2.61
N ALA A 74 -5.80 25.34 1.60
CA ALA A 74 -6.98 25.53 0.75
C ALA A 74 -7.22 24.41 -0.27
N LYS A 75 -6.29 23.46 -0.42
CA LYS A 75 -6.40 22.36 -1.39
C LYS A 75 -6.73 21.03 -0.71
N LEU A 76 -7.63 20.26 -1.34
CA LEU A 76 -8.00 18.92 -0.88
C LEU A 76 -6.89 17.88 -1.12
N ASP A 77 -6.10 18.06 -2.18
CA ASP A 77 -4.95 17.23 -2.55
C ASP A 77 -3.90 18.14 -3.22
N ILE A 78 -2.65 17.71 -3.26
CA ILE A 78 -1.57 18.48 -3.89
C ILE A 78 -1.54 18.28 -5.41
N ASP A 79 -1.12 19.31 -6.14
CA ASP A 79 -0.95 19.20 -7.60
C ASP A 79 0.34 18.46 -7.97
N GLN A 80 1.40 18.71 -7.20
CA GLN A 80 2.72 18.14 -7.42
C GLN A 80 3.50 18.03 -6.10
N CYS A 81 4.49 17.14 -6.05
CA CYS A 81 5.41 16.95 -4.93
C CYS A 81 6.86 16.89 -5.39
N ASP A 82 7.75 17.40 -4.54
CA ASP A 82 9.20 17.27 -4.66
C ASP A 82 9.65 15.87 -4.23
N ILE A 83 9.04 15.33 -3.16
CA ILE A 83 9.26 13.97 -2.65
C ILE A 83 7.91 13.29 -2.40
N SER A 84 7.73 12.11 -2.98
CA SER A 84 6.62 11.20 -2.66
C SER A 84 7.17 9.99 -1.91
N VAL A 85 6.91 9.93 -0.60
CA VAL A 85 7.29 8.82 0.27
C VAL A 85 6.23 7.73 0.19
N VAL A 86 6.63 6.47 0.10
CA VAL A 86 5.75 5.31 0.01
C VAL A 86 6.15 4.29 1.09
N LEU A 87 5.35 4.20 2.16
CA LEU A 87 5.62 3.36 3.33
C LEU A 87 5.24 1.88 3.15
N ASP A 88 4.56 1.55 2.05
CA ASP A 88 4.22 0.18 1.64
C ASP A 88 4.43 0.05 0.13
N ASP A 89 5.41 -0.75 -0.26
CA ASP A 89 5.81 -0.91 -1.66
C ASP A 89 4.71 -1.44 -2.58
N THR A 90 3.71 -2.13 -2.05
CA THR A 90 2.59 -2.67 -2.84
C THR A 90 1.67 -1.56 -3.38
N MET A 91 1.71 -0.36 -2.79
CA MET A 91 0.95 0.81 -3.26
C MET A 91 1.39 1.28 -4.65
N ILE A 92 2.55 0.84 -5.15
CA ILE A 92 3.00 1.15 -6.52
C ILE A 92 2.07 0.58 -7.60
N LYS A 93 1.28 -0.46 -7.28
CA LYS A 93 0.26 -1.03 -8.18
C LYS A 93 -0.99 -0.15 -8.31
N GLY A 94 -1.08 0.92 -7.53
CA GLY A 94 -2.14 1.91 -7.61
C GLY A 94 -2.66 2.32 -6.26
N VAL A 95 -3.08 3.57 -6.19
CA VAL A 95 -3.66 4.18 -5.00
C VAL A 95 -5.03 4.75 -5.33
N GLU A 96 -6.00 4.50 -4.47
CA GLU A 96 -7.33 5.08 -4.57
C GLU A 96 -7.76 5.60 -3.20
N PRO A 97 -8.09 6.90 -3.08
CA PRO A 97 -8.57 7.47 -1.82
C PRO A 97 -9.92 6.88 -1.41
N TRP A 98 -10.26 7.01 -0.12
CA TRP A 98 -11.60 6.69 0.37
C TRP A 98 -12.70 7.50 -0.34
N GLY A 99 -12.43 8.77 -0.65
CA GLY A 99 -13.32 9.66 -1.40
C GLY A 99 -13.54 9.28 -2.87
N TRP A 100 -12.98 8.16 -3.34
CA TRP A 100 -13.27 7.55 -4.64
C TRP A 100 -12.98 8.44 -5.85
N HIS A 101 -11.70 8.66 -6.14
CA HIS A 101 -11.22 9.46 -7.29
C HIS A 101 -10.65 8.58 -8.42
N GLY A 102 -10.91 7.27 -8.39
CA GLY A 102 -10.32 6.28 -9.27
C GLY A 102 -8.94 5.82 -8.82
N VAL A 103 -8.47 4.74 -9.45
CA VAL A 103 -7.15 4.15 -9.21
C VAL A 103 -6.08 4.99 -9.92
N ARG A 104 -5.24 5.66 -9.13
CA ARG A 104 -4.20 6.59 -9.58
C ARG A 104 -2.81 5.95 -9.47
N PRO A 105 -1.87 6.29 -10.36
CA PRO A 105 -0.50 5.81 -10.22
C PRO A 105 0.19 6.49 -9.03
N ILE A 106 1.01 5.74 -8.29
CA ILE A 106 1.68 6.25 -7.09
C ILE A 106 2.57 7.47 -7.36
N ASN A 107 3.17 7.54 -8.55
CA ASN A 107 4.09 8.58 -8.95
C ASN A 107 3.39 9.77 -9.63
N GLU A 108 2.05 9.85 -9.61
CA GLU A 108 1.29 10.89 -10.31
C GLU A 108 1.80 12.29 -9.96
N LYS A 109 1.91 12.58 -8.67
CA LYS A 109 2.25 13.91 -8.15
C LYS A 109 3.74 14.24 -8.25
N VAL A 110 4.61 13.26 -8.51
CA VAL A 110 6.07 13.48 -8.59
C VAL A 110 6.41 14.40 -9.76
N GLN A 111 6.86 15.62 -9.49
CA GLN A 111 7.16 16.61 -10.53
C GLN A 111 8.44 16.27 -11.32
N PRO A 112 8.74 16.96 -12.44
CA PRO A 112 10.00 16.80 -13.15
C PRO A 112 11.21 16.97 -12.21
N GLY A 113 12.11 15.98 -12.19
CA GLY A 113 13.26 15.96 -11.29
C GLY A 113 12.96 15.65 -9.81
N GLY A 114 11.68 15.54 -9.43
CA GLY A 114 11.23 15.09 -8.11
C GLY A 114 11.52 13.61 -7.86
N THR A 115 11.33 13.15 -6.63
CA THR A 115 11.73 11.81 -6.18
C THR A 115 10.56 11.00 -5.64
N LEU A 116 10.39 9.76 -6.10
CA LEU A 116 9.60 8.73 -5.42
C LEU A 116 10.54 7.96 -4.49
N LEU A 117 10.29 8.01 -3.19
CA LEU A 117 11.02 7.29 -2.16
C LEU A 117 10.19 6.10 -1.68
N VAL A 118 10.66 4.87 -1.91
CA VAL A 118 9.93 3.65 -1.56
C VAL A 118 10.67 2.88 -0.47
N VAL A 119 9.95 2.53 0.60
CA VAL A 119 10.44 1.61 1.64
C VAL A 119 10.28 0.19 1.13
N THR A 120 11.38 -0.47 0.77
CA THR A 120 11.32 -1.82 0.19
C THR A 120 12.64 -2.58 0.29
N LYS A 121 12.54 -3.91 0.26
CA LYS A 121 13.68 -4.82 0.02
C LYS A 121 13.86 -5.20 -1.45
N LYS A 122 12.92 -4.79 -2.32
CA LYS A 122 12.90 -5.14 -3.74
C LYS A 122 13.82 -4.22 -4.53
N SER A 123 14.32 -4.73 -5.65
CA SER A 123 15.10 -3.91 -6.59
C SER A 123 14.20 -2.88 -7.29
N GLN A 124 14.81 -1.80 -7.74
CA GLN A 124 14.08 -0.76 -8.47
C GLN A 124 13.52 -1.23 -9.81
N ASP A 125 14.18 -2.21 -10.45
CA ASP A 125 13.67 -2.82 -11.68
C ASP A 125 12.41 -3.64 -11.41
N GLU A 126 12.29 -4.32 -10.26
CA GLU A 126 11.05 -4.97 -9.85
C GLU A 126 9.93 -3.95 -9.61
N LEU A 127 10.22 -2.81 -8.99
CA LEU A 127 9.21 -1.77 -8.76
C LEU A 127 8.70 -1.15 -10.07
N LEU A 128 9.60 -0.89 -11.02
CA LEU A 128 9.27 -0.27 -12.31
C LEU A 128 8.38 -1.14 -13.20
N GLN A 129 8.23 -2.44 -12.91
CA GLN A 129 7.23 -3.31 -13.56
C GLN A 129 5.79 -2.93 -13.23
N PHE A 130 5.57 -2.06 -12.24
CA PHE A 130 4.24 -1.65 -11.78
C PHE A 130 4.02 -0.13 -11.82
N ILE A 131 5.10 0.66 -11.73
CA ILE A 131 5.02 2.13 -11.70
C ILE A 131 4.72 2.67 -13.10
N ALA A 132 3.75 3.59 -13.20
CA ALA A 132 3.38 4.22 -14.46
C ALA A 132 4.52 5.04 -15.09
N LYS A 133 4.65 4.97 -16.41
CA LYS A 133 5.59 5.80 -17.15
C LYS A 133 5.21 7.28 -17.11
N LYS A 134 6.20 8.17 -17.16
CA LYS A 134 6.00 9.64 -17.23
C LYS A 134 6.63 10.23 -18.51
N PRO A 135 6.12 11.37 -19.01
CA PRO A 135 6.69 12.04 -20.19
C PRO A 135 7.97 12.84 -19.89
N TYR A 136 8.42 12.87 -18.64
CA TYR A 136 9.61 13.58 -18.18
C TYR A 136 10.42 12.72 -17.22
N SER A 137 11.69 13.10 -17.01
CA SER A 137 12.57 12.42 -16.07
C SER A 137 12.21 12.75 -14.62
N TRP A 138 12.34 11.76 -13.76
CA TRP A 138 12.15 11.86 -12.31
C TRP A 138 13.12 10.88 -11.61
N LYS A 139 13.16 10.86 -10.29
CA LYS A 139 14.08 10.03 -9.51
C LYS A 139 13.34 8.95 -8.73
N LEU A 140 13.84 7.72 -8.77
CA LEU A 140 13.41 6.63 -7.89
C LEU A 140 14.50 6.39 -6.85
N ALA A 141 14.13 6.41 -5.59
CA ALA A 141 15.03 6.15 -4.47
C ALA A 141 14.40 5.12 -3.53
N THR A 142 15.24 4.33 -2.88
CA THR A 142 14.81 3.25 -2.00
C THR A 142 15.69 3.18 -0.76
N TYR A 143 15.12 2.75 0.37
CA TYR A 143 15.89 2.19 1.47
C TYR A 143 15.23 0.92 1.98
N SER A 144 16.05 0.05 2.57
CA SER A 144 15.64 -1.26 3.04
C SER A 144 14.76 -1.16 4.28
N GLY A 145 13.54 -1.66 4.15
CA GLY A 145 12.54 -1.73 5.22
C GLY A 145 11.46 -2.77 4.93
N ASP A 146 10.79 -3.20 6.01
CA ASP A 146 9.60 -4.05 5.96
C ASP A 146 8.32 -3.20 6.11
N LEU A 147 7.16 -3.84 5.93
CA LEU A 147 5.86 -3.22 6.21
C LEU A 147 5.74 -2.88 7.70
N SER A 148 5.82 -1.58 8.01
CA SER A 148 5.67 -1.05 9.37
C SER A 148 4.20 -0.91 9.76
N PHE A 149 3.49 -2.03 9.86
CA PHE A 149 2.09 -2.03 10.25
C PHE A 149 1.94 -2.02 11.78
N GLY A 150 1.23 -1.01 12.26
CA GLY A 150 0.76 -0.88 13.64
C GLY A 150 -0.75 -1.05 13.77
N GLY A 151 -1.28 -0.61 14.91
CA GLY A 151 -2.72 -0.59 15.20
C GLY A 151 -3.31 0.82 15.11
N LEU A 152 -4.57 0.95 15.52
CA LEU A 152 -5.30 2.23 15.48
C LEU A 152 -4.60 3.36 16.27
N TRP A 153 -3.94 3.02 17.39
CA TRP A 153 -3.42 3.98 18.36
C TRP A 153 -1.89 4.11 18.36
N VAL A 154 -1.18 3.16 17.74
CA VAL A 154 0.28 3.06 17.79
C VAL A 154 0.81 2.62 16.44
N PHE A 155 1.99 3.11 16.06
CA PHE A 155 2.75 2.52 14.96
C PHE A 155 3.83 1.60 15.52
N ARG A 156 4.33 0.68 14.69
CA ARG A 156 5.35 -0.30 15.07
C ARG A 156 6.68 0.42 15.30
N ASP A 157 7.30 0.17 16.45
CA ASP A 157 8.62 0.73 16.76
C ASP A 157 9.74 -0.08 16.10
N ASP A 158 9.85 0.03 14.78
CA ASP A 158 10.81 -0.70 13.93
C ASP A 158 11.80 0.22 13.20
N LEU A 159 11.93 1.46 13.69
CA LEU A 159 12.80 2.51 13.15
C LEU A 159 12.39 3.02 11.76
N THR A 160 11.23 2.63 11.22
CA THR A 160 10.77 3.13 9.91
C THR A 160 10.59 4.64 9.93
N HIS A 161 10.12 5.20 11.05
CA HIS A 161 9.97 6.64 11.24
C HIS A 161 11.31 7.37 11.08
N GLU A 162 12.32 6.97 11.86
CA GLU A 162 13.67 7.54 11.88
C GLU A 162 14.35 7.42 10.51
N LYS A 163 14.30 6.21 9.93
CA LYS A 163 14.86 5.93 8.61
C LYS A 163 14.20 6.80 7.53
N THR A 164 12.89 7.01 7.59
CA THR A 164 12.18 7.88 6.63
C THR A 164 12.67 9.32 6.72
N LEU A 165 12.83 9.86 7.93
CA LEU A 165 13.33 11.22 8.12
C LEU A 165 14.75 11.38 7.58
N GLY A 166 15.63 10.42 7.86
CA GLY A 166 16.99 10.40 7.31
C GLY A 166 17.02 10.28 5.79
N ALA A 167 16.16 9.44 5.22
CA ALA A 167 15.99 9.27 3.79
C ALA A 167 15.53 10.56 3.09
N VAL A 168 14.52 11.25 3.63
CA VAL A 168 14.04 12.55 3.13
C VAL A 168 15.18 13.57 3.16
N ALA A 169 15.95 13.64 4.25
CA ALA A 169 17.12 14.51 4.34
C ALA A 169 18.22 14.16 3.33
N GLY A 170 18.35 12.88 2.96
CA GLY A 170 19.28 12.40 1.94
C GLY A 170 18.93 12.83 0.53
N ILE A 171 17.63 12.99 0.25
CA ILE A 171 17.10 13.39 -1.06
C ILE A 171 17.15 14.91 -1.23
N ASP A 172 16.62 15.65 -0.26
CA ASP A 172 16.54 17.11 -0.33
C ASP A 172 16.83 17.79 1.02
N PRO A 173 18.06 18.25 1.25
CA PRO A 173 18.44 18.95 2.49
C PRO A 173 17.75 20.32 2.64
N ASP A 174 17.15 20.87 1.57
CA ASP A 174 16.33 22.10 1.65
C ASP A 174 14.98 21.84 2.35
N ILE A 175 14.57 20.57 2.49
CA ILE A 175 13.39 20.21 3.27
C ILE A 175 13.78 20.01 4.73
N ILE A 176 14.67 19.05 5.00
CA ILE A 176 15.25 18.80 6.33
C ILE A 176 16.70 18.32 6.18
N GLY A 177 17.60 18.82 7.02
CA GLY A 177 19.02 18.43 7.03
C GLY A 177 19.28 17.28 8.01
N ILE A 178 20.20 16.38 7.68
CA ILE A 178 20.45 15.19 8.50
C ILE A 178 20.99 15.52 9.90
N GLU A 179 21.79 16.57 10.05
CA GLU A 179 22.25 17.04 11.36
C GLU A 179 21.07 17.55 12.21
N ALA A 180 20.07 18.18 11.59
CA ALA A 180 18.86 18.64 12.28
C ALA A 180 17.96 17.46 12.66
N VAL A 181 17.87 16.42 11.81
CA VAL A 181 17.18 15.16 12.12
C VAL A 181 17.81 14.48 13.33
N GLU A 182 19.13 14.30 13.34
CA GLU A 182 19.85 13.66 14.45
C GLU A 182 19.67 14.46 15.76
N LYS A 183 19.81 15.79 15.70
CA LYS A 183 19.57 16.67 16.85
C LYS A 183 18.16 16.51 17.39
N TYR A 184 17.16 16.48 16.52
CA TYR A 184 15.75 16.30 16.89
C TYR A 184 15.51 14.94 17.57
N LEU A 185 16.01 13.85 16.98
CA LEU A 185 15.86 12.51 17.51
C LEU A 185 16.57 12.35 18.86
N ASN A 186 17.82 12.83 18.97
CA ASN A 186 18.57 12.79 20.22
C ASN A 186 17.92 13.63 21.33
N HIS A 187 17.27 14.74 21.00
CA HIS A 187 16.52 15.52 21.99
C HIS A 187 15.25 14.78 22.46
N LYS A 188 14.50 14.19 21.54
CA LYS A 188 13.21 13.54 21.84
C LYS A 188 13.36 12.21 22.56
N THR A 189 14.41 11.45 22.24
CA THR A 189 14.70 10.14 22.82
C THR A 189 16.17 10.06 23.26
N PRO A 190 16.59 10.83 24.28
CA PRO A 190 18.00 10.98 24.65
C PRO A 190 18.65 9.69 25.17
N LYS A 191 17.85 8.70 25.58
CA LYS A 191 18.33 7.39 26.03
C LYS A 191 18.53 6.39 24.89
N GLU A 192 18.20 6.75 23.65
CA GLU A 192 18.17 5.85 22.49
C GLU A 192 18.93 6.45 21.29
N PRO A 193 20.27 6.61 21.37
CA PRO A 193 21.07 7.21 20.29
C PRO A 193 21.01 6.41 18.98
N ALA A 194 20.74 5.10 19.06
CA ALA A 194 20.56 4.22 17.91
C ALA A 194 19.46 4.70 16.93
N ARG A 195 18.49 5.51 17.39
CA ARG A 195 17.47 6.13 16.53
C ARG A 195 18.07 7.14 15.54
N ALA A 196 18.97 7.98 16.02
CA ALA A 196 19.69 8.93 15.17
C ALA A 196 20.64 8.19 14.20
N GLU A 197 21.31 7.14 14.68
CA GLU A 197 22.16 6.28 13.84
C GLU A 197 21.35 5.61 12.71
N ALA A 198 20.14 5.12 13.00
CA ALA A 198 19.25 4.54 12.00
C ALA A 198 18.84 5.56 10.92
N ALA A 199 18.58 6.81 11.31
CA ALA A 199 18.32 7.90 10.36
C ALA A 199 19.56 8.16 9.47
N ARG A 200 20.76 8.20 10.05
CA ARG A 200 22.02 8.39 9.30
C ARG A 200 22.29 7.24 8.31
N GLN A 201 22.04 6.00 8.73
CA GLN A 201 22.19 4.84 7.86
C GLN A 201 21.26 4.92 6.64
N ALA A 202 19.99 5.27 6.85
CA ALA A 202 19.04 5.45 5.75
C ALA A 202 19.38 6.65 4.86
N TYR A 203 19.91 7.74 5.43
CA TYR A 203 20.44 8.88 4.67
C TYR A 203 21.54 8.44 3.70
N ASP A 204 22.52 7.66 4.18
CA ASP A 204 23.63 7.18 3.34
C ASP A 204 23.19 6.14 2.31
N GLU A 205 22.24 5.28 2.68
CA GLU A 205 21.66 4.26 1.80
C GLU A 205 20.90 4.91 0.63
N VAL A 206 19.99 5.85 0.91
CA VAL A 206 19.17 6.51 -0.10
C VAL A 206 20.02 7.26 -1.11
N ARG A 207 21.06 7.96 -0.66
CA ARG A 207 21.97 8.70 -1.57
C ARG A 207 22.68 7.80 -2.57
N LYS A 208 22.90 6.53 -2.23
CA LYS A 208 23.46 5.53 -3.13
C LYS A 208 22.41 4.87 -4.02
N SER A 209 21.15 4.84 -3.59
CA SER A 209 20.06 4.20 -4.32
C SER A 209 19.39 5.13 -5.33
N VAL A 210 19.57 6.45 -5.27
CA VAL A 210 18.92 7.37 -6.22
C VAL A 210 19.24 7.01 -7.67
N ARG A 211 18.21 6.64 -8.43
CA ARG A 211 18.25 6.40 -9.87
C ARG A 211 17.43 7.45 -10.60
N THR A 212 17.93 7.94 -11.72
CA THR A 212 17.11 8.71 -12.66
C THR A 212 16.30 7.77 -13.54
N VAL A 213 14.97 7.90 -13.49
CA VAL A 213 14.02 7.21 -14.37
C VAL A 213 13.78 8.09 -15.59
N LYS A 214 14.08 7.58 -16.80
CA LYS A 214 13.94 8.35 -18.04
C LYS A 214 12.47 8.46 -18.47
N PRO A 215 12.14 9.43 -19.34
CA PRO A 215 10.82 9.52 -19.94
C PRO A 215 10.47 8.21 -20.64
N GLY A 216 9.25 7.72 -20.40
CA GLY A 216 8.76 6.47 -20.99
C GLY A 216 9.15 5.18 -20.26
N GLU A 217 10.04 5.21 -19.26
CA GLU A 217 10.30 4.05 -18.39
C GLU A 217 9.14 3.83 -17.42
N GLY A 218 8.67 2.59 -17.29
CA GLY A 218 7.51 2.18 -16.48
C GLY A 218 6.41 1.52 -17.31
N VAL A 219 5.24 1.30 -16.72
CA VAL A 219 4.09 0.69 -17.40
C VAL A 219 3.12 1.71 -17.97
N GLU A 220 2.35 1.28 -18.98
CA GLU A 220 1.15 2.00 -19.38
C GLU A 220 0.10 1.92 -18.27
N TRP A 221 -0.36 3.07 -17.81
CA TRP A 221 -1.44 3.11 -16.82
C TRP A 221 -2.79 2.84 -17.49
N LYS A 222 -3.42 1.72 -17.15
CA LYS A 222 -4.66 1.27 -17.80
C LYS A 222 -5.94 1.69 -17.07
N HIS A 223 -5.84 2.20 -15.85
CA HIS A 223 -7.01 2.59 -15.08
C HIS A 223 -7.54 3.93 -15.57
N GLU A 224 -8.82 3.93 -15.99
CA GLU A 224 -9.52 5.15 -16.34
C GLU A 224 -9.88 5.96 -15.09
N ILE A 225 -9.79 7.28 -15.22
CA ILE A 225 -10.19 8.20 -14.16
C ILE A 225 -11.72 8.36 -14.24
N PRO A 226 -12.46 8.08 -13.16
CA PRO A 226 -13.90 8.23 -13.17
C PRO A 226 -14.28 9.70 -13.38
N VAL A 227 -15.25 9.92 -14.28
CA VAL A 227 -15.86 11.23 -14.47
C VAL A 227 -16.96 11.37 -13.43
N LEU A 228 -16.77 12.29 -12.48
CA LEU A 228 -17.77 12.54 -11.45
C LEU A 228 -19.02 13.20 -12.07
N PRO A 229 -20.23 12.81 -11.64
CA PRO A 229 -21.45 13.43 -12.10
C PRO A 229 -21.49 14.91 -11.69
N LYS A 230 -21.99 15.75 -12.59
CA LYS A 230 -22.33 17.14 -12.31
C LYS A 230 -23.53 17.20 -11.37
N TRP A 231 -23.69 18.31 -10.65
CA TRP A 231 -24.77 18.47 -9.66
C TRP A 231 -26.17 18.18 -10.22
N PHE A 232 -26.43 18.52 -11.49
CA PHE A 232 -27.71 18.30 -12.16
C PHE A 232 -27.88 16.89 -12.76
N GLN A 233 -26.86 16.04 -12.67
CA GLN A 233 -26.92 14.63 -13.10
C GLN A 233 -27.24 13.70 -11.93
N PHE A 234 -27.22 14.20 -10.69
CA PHE A 234 -27.66 13.43 -9.54
C PHE A 234 -29.18 13.23 -9.57
N MET A 235 -29.63 12.05 -9.15
CA MET A 235 -31.05 11.79 -8.96
C MET A 235 -31.56 12.61 -7.76
N GLU A 236 -32.85 12.95 -7.80
CA GLU A 236 -33.52 13.65 -6.71
C GLU A 236 -33.31 12.92 -5.38
N GLY A 237 -33.04 13.69 -4.32
CA GLY A 237 -32.77 13.14 -2.99
C GLY A 237 -31.42 12.45 -2.82
N ALA A 238 -30.43 12.74 -3.69
CA ALA A 238 -29.12 12.08 -3.68
C ALA A 238 -29.21 10.55 -3.79
N ALA A 239 -30.25 10.05 -4.48
CA ALA A 239 -30.44 8.64 -4.71
C ALA A 239 -29.35 8.09 -5.66
N VAL A 240 -28.98 6.82 -5.46
CA VAL A 240 -28.08 6.07 -6.35
C VAL A 240 -28.76 4.78 -6.79
N PRO A 241 -28.56 4.30 -8.03
CA PRO A 241 -29.14 3.05 -8.48
C PRO A 241 -28.60 1.87 -7.65
N ALA A 242 -29.48 0.94 -7.29
CA ALA A 242 -29.06 -0.29 -6.63
C ALA A 242 -28.22 -1.17 -7.57
N VAL A 243 -27.26 -1.90 -7.00
CA VAL A 243 -26.53 -2.95 -7.73
C VAL A 243 -27.54 -3.99 -8.21
N LYS A 244 -27.52 -4.29 -9.51
CA LYS A 244 -28.43 -5.30 -10.10
C LYS A 244 -28.14 -6.66 -9.49
N ARG A 245 -29.19 -7.35 -9.04
CA ARG A 245 -29.07 -8.72 -8.54
C ARG A 245 -28.73 -9.66 -9.69
N HIS A 246 -27.70 -10.47 -9.47
CA HIS A 246 -27.10 -11.41 -10.38
C HIS A 246 -26.41 -12.51 -9.57
N PHE A 247 -26.61 -13.75 -9.99
CA PHE A 247 -25.95 -14.93 -9.42
C PHE A 247 -25.75 -15.99 -10.51
N GLU A 248 -24.50 -16.40 -10.70
CA GLU A 248 -24.08 -17.49 -11.57
C GLU A 248 -22.94 -18.29 -10.91
N LEU A 249 -22.81 -19.57 -11.26
CA LEU A 249 -21.68 -20.38 -10.78
C LEU A 249 -20.45 -20.11 -11.63
N GLY A 250 -19.36 -19.70 -11.00
CA GLY A 250 -18.07 -19.41 -11.64
C GLY A 250 -17.52 -18.03 -11.31
N PRO A 251 -16.36 -17.67 -11.89
CA PRO A 251 -15.73 -16.37 -11.70
C PRO A 251 -16.68 -15.22 -12.00
N LYS A 252 -16.68 -14.18 -11.15
CA LYS A 252 -17.55 -13.00 -11.28
C LYS A 252 -19.04 -13.34 -11.27
N GLY A 253 -19.38 -14.47 -10.65
CA GLY A 253 -20.75 -14.96 -10.54
C GLY A 253 -21.63 -14.23 -9.54
N GLN A 254 -21.10 -13.32 -8.72
CA GLN A 254 -21.88 -12.54 -7.74
C GLN A 254 -21.97 -11.07 -8.07
N SER A 255 -23.11 -10.48 -7.69
CA SER A 255 -23.36 -9.04 -7.77
C SER A 255 -22.36 -8.26 -6.93
N ARG A 256 -21.61 -7.35 -7.54
CA ARG A 256 -20.71 -6.42 -6.86
C ARG A 256 -20.86 -5.03 -7.45
N ASN A 257 -20.49 -4.01 -6.69
CA ASN A 257 -20.53 -2.65 -7.19
C ASN A 257 -19.32 -2.41 -8.09
N GLU A 258 -19.54 -2.39 -9.41
CA GLU A 258 -18.48 -2.17 -10.41
C GLU A 258 -17.73 -0.85 -10.25
N THR A 259 -18.37 0.16 -9.65
CA THR A 259 -17.72 1.44 -9.38
C THR A 259 -16.88 1.38 -8.11
N PHE A 260 -17.14 0.45 -7.17
CA PHE A 260 -16.47 0.40 -5.87
C PHE A 260 -15.57 -0.83 -5.75
N LYS A 261 -14.49 -0.82 -6.53
CA LYS A 261 -13.41 -1.82 -6.44
C LYS A 261 -12.45 -1.42 -5.32
N ARG A 262 -11.84 -2.40 -4.65
CA ARG A 262 -10.98 -2.17 -3.48
C ARG A 262 -9.66 -2.92 -3.54
N GLY A 263 -9.33 -3.47 -4.70
CA GLY A 263 -8.13 -4.28 -4.94
C GLY A 263 -6.81 -3.55 -4.65
N THR A 264 -6.78 -2.22 -4.72
CA THR A 264 -5.60 -1.38 -4.37
C THR A 264 -5.26 -1.41 -2.87
N THR A 265 -6.18 -1.89 -2.02
CA THR A 265 -5.99 -2.05 -0.57
C THR A 265 -5.00 -3.18 -0.22
N LYS A 266 -4.80 -4.14 -1.14
CA LYS A 266 -3.99 -5.34 -0.88
C LYS A 266 -2.51 -5.00 -0.70
N ASN A 267 -1.93 -5.43 0.41
CA ASN A 267 -0.49 -5.69 0.52
C ASN A 267 -0.16 -7.17 0.26
N GLN A 268 -1.15 -8.04 0.40
CA GLN A 268 -1.05 -9.47 0.12
C GLN A 268 -2.35 -9.98 -0.48
N ARG A 269 -2.28 -11.08 -1.23
CA ARG A 269 -3.44 -11.77 -1.76
C ARG A 269 -3.44 -13.26 -1.41
N PRO A 270 -4.63 -13.89 -1.28
CA PRO A 270 -4.73 -15.33 -1.07
C PRO A 270 -4.40 -16.11 -2.36
N VAL A 271 -3.47 -17.06 -2.25
CA VAL A 271 -3.26 -18.14 -3.23
C VAL A 271 -3.99 -19.39 -2.74
N VAL A 272 -4.88 -19.92 -3.58
CA VAL A 272 -5.72 -21.07 -3.25
C VAL A 272 -5.16 -22.35 -3.87
N ARG A 273 -4.87 -23.35 -3.06
CA ARG A 273 -4.57 -24.73 -3.47
C ARG A 273 -5.87 -25.52 -3.60
N PHE A 274 -6.49 -25.43 -4.78
CA PHE A 274 -7.78 -26.06 -5.05
C PHE A 274 -7.80 -27.58 -4.87
N ASP A 275 -6.66 -28.26 -5.08
CA ASP A 275 -6.50 -29.69 -4.87
C ASP A 275 -6.54 -30.10 -3.38
N LEU A 276 -6.25 -29.16 -2.47
CA LEU A 276 -6.35 -29.37 -1.02
C LEU A 276 -7.72 -28.98 -0.45
N CYS A 277 -8.53 -28.27 -1.23
CA CYS A 277 -9.81 -27.72 -0.79
C CYS A 277 -10.80 -28.82 -0.39
N THR A 278 -11.43 -28.64 0.78
CA THR A 278 -12.47 -29.55 1.30
C THR A 278 -13.88 -29.14 0.91
N LYS A 279 -14.04 -28.01 0.19
CA LYS A 279 -15.33 -27.44 -0.20
C LYS A 279 -16.25 -27.14 0.98
N CYS A 280 -15.67 -26.74 2.11
CA CYS A 280 -16.39 -26.47 3.36
C CYS A 280 -17.11 -25.11 3.43
N THR A 281 -17.02 -24.27 2.39
CA THR A 281 -17.70 -22.95 2.32
C THR A 281 -17.18 -21.87 3.29
N LEU A 282 -16.32 -22.20 4.25
CA LEU A 282 -15.87 -21.24 5.28
C LEU A 282 -15.21 -19.98 4.72
N CYS A 283 -14.35 -20.10 3.71
CA CYS A 283 -13.71 -18.94 3.08
C CYS A 283 -14.70 -17.98 2.41
N TRP A 284 -15.81 -18.50 1.89
CA TRP A 284 -16.89 -17.72 1.30
C TRP A 284 -17.71 -17.01 2.38
N LEU A 285 -18.09 -17.74 3.45
CA LEU A 285 -18.89 -17.21 4.55
C LEU A 285 -18.15 -16.12 5.34
N GLU A 286 -16.86 -16.31 5.60
CA GLU A 286 -16.04 -15.42 6.43
C GLU A 286 -15.45 -14.23 5.65
N CYS A 287 -15.69 -14.14 4.34
CA CYS A 287 -15.17 -13.03 3.54
C CYS A 287 -16.05 -11.78 3.72
N PRO A 288 -15.55 -10.72 4.40
CA PRO A 288 -16.36 -9.54 4.68
C PRO A 288 -16.73 -8.75 3.40
N ASP A 289 -15.86 -8.82 2.38
CA ASP A 289 -16.04 -8.16 1.09
C ASP A 289 -16.69 -9.07 0.03
N GLN A 290 -17.15 -10.27 0.41
CA GLN A 290 -17.82 -11.24 -0.48
C GLN A 290 -17.06 -11.47 -1.79
N CYS A 291 -15.74 -11.66 -1.71
CA CYS A 291 -14.87 -11.77 -2.89
C CYS A 291 -14.82 -13.18 -3.49
N PHE A 292 -15.37 -14.19 -2.81
CA PHE A 292 -15.34 -15.56 -3.30
C PHE A 292 -16.59 -15.87 -4.12
N ASP A 293 -16.43 -16.46 -5.30
CA ASP A 293 -17.51 -16.92 -6.16
C ASP A 293 -17.58 -18.44 -6.16
N GLN A 294 -18.76 -19.01 -5.87
CA GLN A 294 -18.94 -20.46 -5.92
C GLN A 294 -18.88 -20.93 -7.38
N THR A 295 -18.10 -21.96 -7.65
CA THR A 295 -17.87 -22.50 -8.99
C THR A 295 -18.69 -23.78 -9.22
N SER A 296 -18.81 -24.20 -10.48
CA SER A 296 -19.63 -25.35 -10.88
C SER A 296 -19.16 -26.70 -10.31
N ASP A 297 -17.89 -26.82 -9.92
CA ASP A 297 -17.34 -28.01 -9.27
C ASP A 297 -17.28 -27.89 -7.74
N GLY A 298 -17.92 -26.87 -7.16
CA GLY A 298 -18.03 -26.67 -5.71
C GLY A 298 -16.77 -26.09 -5.06
N LEU A 299 -15.83 -25.58 -5.85
CA LEU A 299 -14.72 -24.75 -5.39
C LEU A 299 -15.14 -23.27 -5.30
N TYR A 300 -14.23 -22.41 -4.86
CA TYR A 300 -14.49 -20.98 -4.67
C TYR A 300 -13.40 -20.14 -5.36
N ASP A 301 -13.76 -19.48 -6.44
CA ASP A 301 -12.87 -18.54 -7.14
C ASP A 301 -12.82 -17.18 -6.44
N ILE A 302 -11.81 -16.34 -6.70
CA ILE A 302 -11.64 -15.05 -6.01
C ILE A 302 -11.64 -13.89 -7.00
N ALA A 303 -12.53 -12.91 -6.79
CA ALA A 303 -12.51 -11.64 -7.50
C ALA A 303 -11.47 -10.69 -6.88
N PHE A 304 -10.21 -10.77 -7.35
CA PHE A 304 -9.08 -10.00 -6.80
C PHE A 304 -9.23 -8.48 -6.92
N GLU A 305 -10.04 -8.00 -7.86
CA GLU A 305 -10.34 -6.56 -8.02
C GLU A 305 -11.14 -5.98 -6.84
N TYR A 306 -11.81 -6.83 -6.06
CA TYR A 306 -12.53 -6.47 -4.83
C TYR A 306 -11.80 -6.90 -3.55
N CYS A 307 -11.00 -7.96 -3.63
CA CYS A 307 -10.27 -8.48 -2.48
C CYS A 307 -9.41 -7.39 -1.84
N THR A 308 -9.56 -7.21 -0.52
CA THR A 308 -8.82 -6.22 0.27
C THR A 308 -7.56 -6.80 0.93
N GLY A 309 -7.32 -8.10 0.80
CA GLY A 309 -6.14 -8.76 1.38
C GLY A 309 -6.24 -8.99 2.89
N CYS A 310 -7.46 -8.97 3.47
CA CYS A 310 -7.69 -8.97 4.92
C CYS A 310 -7.35 -10.27 5.68
N ASN A 311 -6.86 -11.32 5.00
CA ASN A 311 -6.43 -12.61 5.58
C ASN A 311 -7.53 -13.48 6.24
N LYS A 312 -8.81 -13.03 6.26
CA LYS A 312 -9.90 -13.79 6.91
C LYS A 312 -10.13 -15.17 6.31
N CYS A 313 -10.05 -15.30 4.99
CA CYS A 313 -10.20 -16.58 4.31
C CYS A 313 -9.10 -17.60 4.67
N ALA A 314 -7.86 -17.17 4.81
CA ALA A 314 -6.76 -18.06 5.19
C ALA A 314 -6.83 -18.44 6.68
N GLN A 315 -7.26 -17.53 7.55
CA GLN A 315 -7.52 -17.81 8.96
C GLN A 315 -8.64 -18.84 9.14
N ALA A 316 -9.75 -18.66 8.43
CA ALA A 316 -10.93 -19.54 8.49
C ALA A 316 -10.73 -20.91 7.82
N CYS A 317 -9.74 -21.04 6.92
CA CYS A 317 -9.50 -22.28 6.23
C CYS A 317 -8.98 -23.36 7.20
N PRO A 318 -9.66 -24.54 7.30
CA PRO A 318 -9.27 -25.60 8.23
C PRO A 318 -8.03 -26.40 7.76
N VAL A 319 -7.57 -26.16 6.53
CA VAL A 319 -6.39 -26.82 5.94
C VAL A 319 -5.26 -25.81 5.82
N ASN A 320 -4.16 -26.04 6.56
CA ASN A 320 -3.03 -25.10 6.70
C ASN A 320 -2.48 -24.56 5.38
N GLU A 321 -2.42 -25.40 4.36
CA GLU A 321 -1.79 -25.08 3.07
C GLU A 321 -2.78 -24.83 1.93
N CYS A 322 -4.08 -24.76 2.23
CA CYS A 322 -5.11 -24.58 1.22
C CYS A 322 -5.29 -23.13 0.77
N ILE A 323 -5.24 -22.16 1.69
CA ILE A 323 -5.31 -20.73 1.36
C ILE A 323 -4.17 -20.05 2.09
N VAL A 324 -3.24 -19.45 1.33
CA VAL A 324 -2.04 -18.82 1.88
C VAL A 324 -1.90 -17.41 1.35
N MET A 325 -1.64 -16.45 2.24
CA MET A 325 -1.42 -15.05 1.85
C MET A 325 0.00 -14.87 1.31
N VAL A 326 0.11 -14.27 0.13
CA VAL A 326 1.36 -14.05 -0.59
C VAL A 326 1.48 -12.57 -0.96
N ASP A 327 2.72 -12.05 -0.92
CA ASP A 327 3.05 -10.66 -1.29
C ASP A 327 2.44 -10.27 -2.66
N GLU A 328 1.71 -9.15 -2.67
CA GLU A 328 0.96 -8.64 -3.79
C GLU A 328 1.83 -8.30 -5.01
N LEU A 329 3.10 -7.92 -4.78
CA LEU A 329 4.05 -7.62 -5.85
C LEU A 329 4.58 -8.87 -6.59
N GLN A 330 4.18 -10.08 -6.18
CA GLN A 330 4.48 -11.30 -6.94
C GLN A 330 3.52 -11.54 -8.12
N PHE A 331 2.53 -10.66 -8.32
CA PHE A 331 1.44 -10.85 -9.26
C PHE A 331 1.25 -9.62 -10.15
N THR A 332 1.10 -9.86 -11.46
CA THR A 332 0.97 -8.83 -12.49
C THR A 332 -0.46 -8.60 -12.97
N ASP A 333 -1.39 -9.50 -12.62
CA ASP A 333 -2.77 -9.44 -13.04
C ASP A 333 -3.72 -9.96 -11.95
N ASP A 334 -5.02 -9.77 -12.18
CA ASP A 334 -6.12 -10.19 -11.30
C ASP A 334 -6.99 -11.26 -11.99
N SER A 335 -6.38 -12.10 -12.85
CA SER A 335 -7.06 -13.20 -13.54
C SER A 335 -7.60 -14.26 -12.58
N SER A 336 -8.59 -15.04 -13.03
CA SER A 336 -9.23 -16.07 -12.22
C SER A 336 -8.26 -17.22 -11.90
N PRO A 337 -7.94 -17.47 -10.61
CA PRO A 337 -7.13 -18.61 -10.22
C PRO A 337 -7.85 -19.94 -10.50
N TRP A 338 -9.18 -19.98 -10.40
CA TRP A 338 -9.95 -21.19 -10.69
C TRP A 338 -9.90 -21.55 -12.18
N GLU A 339 -10.02 -20.59 -13.10
CA GLU A 339 -9.90 -20.87 -14.55
C GLU A 339 -8.51 -21.44 -14.89
N ALA A 340 -7.45 -20.87 -14.32
CA ALA A 340 -6.09 -21.38 -14.49
C ALA A 340 -5.95 -22.82 -13.96
N TYR A 341 -6.56 -23.12 -12.81
CA TYR A 341 -6.61 -24.47 -12.26
C TYR A 341 -7.39 -25.45 -13.14
N LYS A 342 -8.55 -25.04 -13.69
CA LYS A 342 -9.35 -25.89 -14.59
C LYS A 342 -8.61 -26.21 -15.88
N ALA A 343 -7.86 -25.25 -16.42
CA ALA A 343 -7.09 -25.45 -17.64
C ALA A 343 -5.96 -26.48 -17.45
N ASN A 344 -5.24 -26.41 -16.33
CA ASN A 344 -4.22 -27.41 -15.98
C ASN A 344 -3.99 -27.47 -14.46
N PRO A 345 -4.61 -28.44 -13.75
CA PRO A 345 -4.53 -28.55 -12.30
C PRO A 345 -3.09 -28.70 -11.77
N GLN A 346 -2.29 -29.54 -12.43
CA GLN A 346 -0.93 -29.82 -11.98
C GLN A 346 -0.04 -28.58 -12.13
N LYS A 347 -0.07 -27.93 -13.30
CA LYS A 347 0.72 -26.72 -13.57
C LYS A 347 0.32 -25.58 -12.63
N TYR A 348 -0.99 -25.41 -12.37
CA TYR A 348 -1.47 -24.42 -11.41
C TYR A 348 -0.96 -24.72 -9.99
N THR A 349 -1.00 -25.99 -9.56
CA THR A 349 -0.50 -26.38 -8.25
C THR A 349 1.00 -26.13 -8.09
N GLU A 350 1.80 -26.45 -9.12
CA GLU A 350 3.23 -26.14 -9.14
C GLU A 350 3.49 -24.63 -9.02
N TRP A 351 2.75 -23.82 -9.79
CA TRP A 351 2.78 -22.36 -9.70
C TRP A 351 2.38 -21.86 -8.30
N ALA A 352 1.30 -22.40 -7.73
CA ALA A 352 0.83 -22.01 -6.40
C ALA A 352 1.88 -22.32 -5.33
N GLU A 353 2.56 -23.48 -5.41
CA GLU A 353 3.66 -23.83 -4.52
C GLU A 353 4.88 -22.91 -4.71
N GLU A 354 5.22 -22.55 -5.95
CA GLU A 354 6.29 -21.59 -6.22
C GLU A 354 6.01 -20.22 -5.56
N LYS A 355 4.77 -19.72 -5.68
CA LYS A 355 4.36 -18.45 -5.06
C LYS A 355 4.36 -18.52 -3.54
N LYS A 356 3.90 -19.65 -2.97
CA LYS A 356 3.89 -19.89 -1.52
C LYS A 356 5.29 -20.08 -0.92
N ARG A 357 6.25 -20.64 -1.67
CA ARG A 357 7.62 -20.95 -1.19
C ARG A 357 8.39 -19.77 -0.63
N LYS A 358 7.97 -18.53 -0.90
CA LYS A 358 8.51 -17.33 -0.26
C LYS A 358 8.04 -17.13 1.19
N GLY A 359 7.35 -18.13 1.78
CA GLY A 359 6.75 -18.12 3.11
C GLY A 359 5.48 -17.27 3.19
N ARG A 360 4.79 -17.35 4.33
CA ARG A 360 3.50 -16.66 4.54
C ARG A 360 3.59 -15.68 5.69
N TYR A 361 2.91 -14.55 5.55
CA TYR A 361 2.75 -13.63 6.67
C TYR A 361 1.38 -13.85 7.31
N ILE A 362 1.40 -14.01 8.63
CA ILE A 362 0.22 -14.15 9.46
C ILE A 362 0.02 -12.83 10.20
N HIS A 363 -1.18 -12.28 10.09
CA HIS A 363 -1.60 -11.23 10.99
C HIS A 363 -1.95 -11.88 12.33
N PRO A 364 -1.21 -11.58 13.41
CA PRO A 364 -1.55 -12.06 14.74
C PRO A 364 -2.92 -11.54 15.16
N MET A 365 -3.57 -12.26 16.09
CA MET A 365 -4.90 -11.93 16.59
C MET A 365 -4.97 -10.52 17.20
N VAL A 366 -3.84 -10.04 17.77
CA VAL A 366 -3.72 -8.71 18.35
C VAL A 366 -3.11 -7.75 17.32
N THR A 367 -3.87 -6.73 16.93
CA THR A 367 -3.36 -5.67 16.05
C THR A 367 -2.21 -4.92 16.72
N GLY A 368 -1.10 -4.70 16.00
CA GLY A 368 0.05 -3.93 16.48
C GLY A 368 1.26 -4.75 16.94
N THR A 369 1.17 -6.09 16.98
CA THR A 369 2.32 -6.97 17.26
C THR A 369 3.13 -7.33 16.00
N GLY A 370 2.93 -6.60 14.90
CA GLY A 370 3.58 -6.85 13.61
C GLY A 370 2.98 -8.03 12.83
N LEU A 371 3.58 -8.34 11.68
CA LEU A 371 3.31 -9.56 10.91
C LEU A 371 4.26 -10.67 11.35
N GLU A 372 3.75 -11.88 11.55
CA GLU A 372 4.59 -13.06 11.80
C GLU A 372 4.86 -13.76 10.47
N PHE A 373 6.13 -14.01 10.16
CA PHE A 373 6.50 -14.83 9.01
C PHE A 373 6.55 -16.30 9.43
N VAL A 374 5.80 -17.14 8.72
CA VAL A 374 5.76 -18.59 8.92
C VAL A 374 6.24 -19.26 7.64
N GLU A 375 7.22 -20.16 7.77
CA GLU A 375 7.63 -21.01 6.65
C GLU A 375 6.48 -21.95 6.28
N GLY A 376 6.14 -22.00 4.99
CA GLY A 376 5.08 -22.87 4.48
C GLY A 376 5.59 -24.29 4.25
N GLU A 377 4.73 -25.27 4.43
CA GLU A 377 5.04 -26.66 4.09
C GLU A 377 4.83 -26.92 2.59
N LEU A 378 5.78 -27.63 1.97
CA LEU A 378 5.63 -28.09 0.59
C LEU A 378 4.66 -29.26 0.52
N VAL A 379 3.55 -29.07 -0.20
CA VAL A 379 2.56 -30.13 -0.39
C VAL A 379 2.51 -30.50 -1.87
N PRO A 380 3.02 -31.69 -2.27
CA PRO A 380 2.99 -32.11 -3.67
C PRO A 380 1.54 -32.23 -4.18
N PHE A 381 1.36 -32.20 -5.49
CA PHE A 381 0.04 -32.39 -6.09
C PHE A 381 -0.55 -33.75 -5.66
N GLY A 382 -1.78 -33.73 -5.12
CA GLY A 382 -2.41 -34.92 -4.56
C GLY A 382 -1.81 -35.44 -3.24
N GLY A 383 -0.89 -34.68 -2.63
CA GLY A 383 -0.33 -34.97 -1.31
C GLY A 383 -1.40 -35.01 -0.21
N LYS A 384 -1.12 -35.76 0.87
CA LYS A 384 -2.03 -35.80 2.02
C LYS A 384 -2.13 -34.41 2.65
N ARG A 385 -3.36 -34.01 3.00
CA ARG A 385 -3.63 -32.79 3.75
C ARG A 385 -2.80 -32.82 5.04
N ALA A 386 -1.93 -31.83 5.25
CA ALA A 386 -1.35 -31.59 6.58
C ALA A 386 -2.50 -31.48 7.60
N GLY A 387 -2.26 -31.92 8.83
CA GLY A 387 -3.29 -32.03 9.88
C GLY A 387 -4.16 -30.77 10.03
N GLN A 388 -5.41 -30.95 10.47
CA GLN A 388 -6.33 -29.84 10.75
C GLN A 388 -5.67 -28.84 11.71
N LYS A 389 -5.93 -27.54 11.49
CA LYS A 389 -5.61 -26.52 12.51
C LYS A 389 -6.34 -26.89 13.80
N THR A 390 -5.58 -27.21 14.84
CA THR A 390 -6.09 -27.40 16.22
C THR A 390 -6.45 -26.08 16.86
#